data_AF-A0A966TFS7-F1
#
_entry.id   AF-A0A966TFS7-F1
#
_cell.length_a   1.000
_cell.length_b   1.000
_cell.length_c   1.000
_cell.angle_alpha   90.00
_cell.angle_beta   90.00
_cell.angle_gamma   90.00
#
_symmetry.space_group_name_H-M   'P 1'
#
loop_
_entity.id
_entity.type
_entity.pdbx_description
1 polymer ?
#
loop_
_entity_poly.entity_id
_entity_poly.type
_entity_poly.pdbx_seq_one_letter_code
_entity_poly.pdbx_strand_id
1 'polypeptide(L)'
;DPNQESSWRHPGFIHEDRLHLNSLGHYRVAQAVLARLSLPHDQSWRTPLPPPVKLPLVDQIKQNLRWFILYGIPWAIRRIRKKSSGDGRSPKYPAPINWKP
;
A
#
# COMPACT_ATOMS: atom_id res chain seq x y z
N ASP A 1 -13.16 -5.36 -12.31
CA ASP A 1 -12.27 -5.60 -11.17
C ASP A 1 -11.06 -4.67 -11.33
N PRO A 2 -10.83 -3.71 -10.42
CA PRO A 2 -9.70 -2.78 -10.52
C PRO A 2 -8.33 -3.47 -10.59
N ASN A 3 -8.21 -4.70 -10.09
CA ASN A 3 -6.93 -5.44 -10.16
C ASN A 3 -6.52 -5.85 -11.58
N GLN A 4 -7.47 -5.84 -12.54
CA GLN A 4 -7.22 -6.12 -13.96
C GLN A 4 -6.78 -4.87 -14.73
N GLU A 5 -6.96 -3.68 -14.16
CA GLU A 5 -6.64 -2.41 -14.80
C GLU A 5 -5.15 -2.04 -14.54
N SER A 6 -4.35 -1.98 -15.61
CA SER A 6 -2.89 -1.72 -15.51
C SER A 6 -2.56 -0.36 -14.89
N SER A 7 -3.47 0.61 -14.97
CA SER A 7 -3.35 1.94 -14.35
C SER A 7 -3.12 1.88 -12.84
N TRP A 8 -3.64 0.86 -12.14
CA TRP A 8 -3.48 0.70 -10.68
C TRP A 8 -2.08 0.25 -10.27
N ARG A 9 -1.26 -0.22 -11.21
CA ARG A 9 0.16 -0.55 -10.96
C ARG A 9 1.06 0.67 -10.95
N HIS A 10 0.50 1.87 -11.11
CA HIS A 10 1.27 3.11 -11.15
C HIS A 10 1.98 3.36 -9.80
N PRO A 11 3.31 3.58 -9.77
CA PRO A 11 4.07 3.71 -8.53
C PRO A 11 3.65 4.93 -7.70
N GLY A 12 3.04 5.93 -8.32
CA GLY A 12 2.50 7.12 -7.66
C GLY A 12 1.34 6.86 -6.67
N PHE A 13 0.84 5.62 -6.54
CA PHE A 13 -0.14 5.25 -5.52
C PHE A 13 0.46 4.63 -4.27
N ILE A 14 1.74 4.26 -4.32
CA ILE A 14 2.42 3.53 -3.24
C ILE A 14 3.34 4.50 -2.48
N HIS A 15 3.44 4.30 -1.17
CA HIS A 15 4.34 5.04 -0.31
C HIS A 15 5.80 4.61 -0.54
N GLU A 16 6.77 5.39 -0.04
CA GLU A 16 8.20 5.11 -0.26
C GLU A 16 8.68 3.76 0.31
N ASP A 17 7.92 3.17 1.24
CA ASP A 17 8.17 1.84 1.77
C ASP A 17 7.87 0.71 0.77
N ARG A 18 7.24 1.03 -0.37
CA ARG A 18 6.85 0.11 -1.44
C ARG A 18 5.83 -0.96 -1.04
N LEU A 19 5.11 -0.76 0.05
CA LEU A 19 4.13 -1.71 0.58
C LEU A 19 2.74 -1.10 0.75
N HIS A 20 2.67 0.10 1.35
CA HIS A 20 1.40 0.73 1.66
C HIS A 20 0.98 1.71 0.57
N LEU A 21 -0.32 1.95 0.46
CA LEU A 21 -0.81 3.06 -0.35
C LEU A 21 -0.39 4.38 0.30
N ASN A 22 -0.09 5.37 -0.53
CA ASN A 22 0.00 6.75 -0.07
C ASN A 22 -1.39 7.40 -0.03
N SER A 23 -1.47 8.68 0.34
CA SER A 23 -2.74 9.40 0.47
C SER A 23 -3.58 9.39 -0.82
N LEU A 24 -2.95 9.52 -1.99
CA LEU A 24 -3.64 9.48 -3.28
C LEU A 24 -4.16 8.07 -3.59
N GLY A 25 -3.36 7.04 -3.32
CA GLY A 25 -3.77 5.64 -3.46
C GLY A 25 -4.99 5.33 -2.58
N HIS A 26 -4.95 5.74 -1.31
CA HIS A 26 -6.08 5.60 -0.38
C HIS A 26 -7.32 6.39 -0.84
N TYR A 27 -7.14 7.62 -1.31
CA TYR A 27 -8.24 8.42 -1.88
C TYR A 27 -8.92 7.67 -3.03
N ARG A 28 -8.16 7.15 -3.99
CA ARG A 28 -8.73 6.43 -5.14
C ARG A 28 -9.43 5.14 -4.73
N VAL A 29 -8.89 4.40 -3.77
CA VAL A 29 -9.57 3.21 -3.22
C VAL A 29 -10.89 3.60 -2.54
N ALA A 30 -10.91 4.68 -1.77
CA ALA A 30 -12.15 5.17 -1.14
C ALA A 30 -13.21 5.53 -2.20
N GLN A 31 -12.83 6.25 -3.26
CA GLN A 31 -13.75 6.57 -4.37
C GLN A 31 -14.23 5.30 -5.10
N ALA A 32 -13.35 4.31 -5.27
CA ALA A 32 -13.71 3.02 -5.86
C ALA A 32 -14.77 2.28 -5.05
N VAL A 33 -14.63 2.28 -3.72
CA VAL A 33 -15.59 1.65 -2.80
C VAL A 33 -16.94 2.38 -2.86
N LEU A 34 -16.94 3.71 -2.80
CA LEU A 34 -18.17 4.52 -2.90
C LEU A 34 -18.88 4.28 -4.24
N ALA A 35 -18.13 4.26 -5.35
CA ALA A 35 -18.66 3.93 -6.67
C ALA A 35 -19.29 2.53 -6.71
N ARG A 36 -18.64 1.54 -6.09
CA ARG A 36 -19.14 0.15 -6.04
C ARG A 36 -20.41 0.00 -5.21
N LEU A 37 -20.61 0.88 -4.23
CA LEU A 37 -21.81 0.97 -3.39
C LEU A 37 -22.87 1.90 -3.97
N SER A 38 -22.67 2.46 -5.17
CA SER A 38 -23.56 3.44 -5.80
C SER A 38 -23.81 4.69 -4.94
N LEU A 39 -22.81 5.05 -4.13
CA LEU A 39 -22.81 6.28 -3.32
C LEU A 39 -22.13 7.44 -4.08
N PRO A 40 -22.35 8.71 -3.65
CA PRO A 40 -21.66 9.85 -4.23
C PRO A 40 -20.14 9.66 -4.20
N HIS A 41 -19.48 9.87 -5.34
CA HIS A 41 -18.05 9.70 -5.53
C HIS A 41 -17.55 10.62 -6.64
N ASP A 42 -16.26 10.88 -6.64
CA ASP A 42 -15.57 11.58 -7.72
C ASP A 42 -15.52 10.70 -8.97
N GLN A 43 -16.22 11.09 -10.05
CA GLN A 43 -16.27 10.33 -11.31
C GLN A 43 -14.90 10.15 -11.99
N SER A 44 -13.94 11.03 -11.68
CA SER A 44 -12.60 11.01 -12.27
C SER A 44 -11.63 10.05 -11.56
N TRP A 45 -12.08 9.30 -10.55
CA TRP A 45 -11.23 8.41 -9.75
C TRP A 45 -10.46 7.35 -10.55
N ARG A 46 -10.99 6.96 -11.73
CA ARG A 46 -10.33 6.02 -12.66
C ARG A 46 -9.38 6.68 -13.66
N THR A 47 -9.36 8.00 -13.76
CA THR A 47 -8.49 8.72 -14.70
C THR A 47 -7.03 8.33 -14.46
N PRO A 48 -6.29 7.79 -15.43
CA PRO A 48 -4.93 7.32 -15.21
C PRO A 48 -4.02 8.49 -14.81
N LEU A 49 -3.02 8.21 -13.97
CA LEU A 49 -1.95 9.17 -13.72
C LEU A 49 -1.05 9.29 -14.96
N PRO A 50 -0.38 10.43 -15.16
CA PRO A 50 0.68 10.54 -16.15
C PRO A 50 1.72 9.44 -15.96
N PRO A 51 2.35 8.91 -17.03
CA PRO A 51 3.36 7.88 -16.91
C PRO A 51 4.49 8.28 -15.95
N PRO A 52 5.04 7.34 -15.17
CA PRO A 52 6.10 7.64 -14.24
C PRO A 52 7.38 8.02 -14.98
N VAL A 53 8.11 9.00 -14.46
CA VAL A 53 9.42 9.39 -15.01
C VAL A 53 10.40 8.25 -14.81
N LYS A 54 11.02 7.79 -15.90
CA LYS A 54 12.09 6.78 -15.84
C LYS A 54 13.39 7.45 -15.43
N LEU A 55 13.95 6.99 -14.32
CA LEU A 55 15.23 7.49 -13.83
C LEU A 55 16.40 6.81 -14.54
N PRO A 56 17.58 7.46 -14.64
CA PRO A 56 18.81 6.79 -15.03
C PRO A 56 19.10 5.57 -14.17
N LEU A 57 19.76 4.55 -14.74
CA LEU A 57 20.02 3.27 -14.05
C LEU A 57 20.75 3.46 -12.71
N VAL A 58 21.72 4.39 -12.66
CA VAL A 58 22.49 4.70 -11.46
C VAL A 58 21.58 5.19 -10.33
N ASP A 59 20.61 6.05 -10.64
CA ASP A 59 19.68 6.59 -9.63
C ASP A 59 18.68 5.54 -9.17
N GLN A 60 18.25 4.64 -10.05
CA GLN A 60 17.43 3.49 -9.68
C GLN A 60 18.16 2.58 -8.67
N ILE A 61 19.45 2.29 -8.91
CA ILE A 61 20.28 1.49 -8.00
C ILE A 61 20.42 2.19 -6.64
N LYS A 62 20.72 3.49 -6.63
CA LYS A 62 20.81 4.28 -5.39
C LYS A 62 19.51 4.24 -4.59
N GLN A 63 18.36 4.41 -5.25
CA GLN A 63 17.05 4.35 -4.61
C GLN A 63 16.74 2.96 -4.04
N ASN A 64 17.06 1.89 -4.79
CA ASN A 64 16.87 0.52 -4.33
C ASN A 64 17.76 0.20 -3.11
N LEU A 65 19.02 0.64 -3.12
CA LEU A 65 19.92 0.46 -1.98
C LEU A 65 19.40 1.22 -0.75
N ARG A 66 18.99 2.48 -0.92
CA ARG A 66 18.40 3.27 0.17
C ARG A 66 17.15 2.59 0.74
N TRP A 67 16.24 2.14 -0.13
CA TRP A 67 15.05 1.40 0.29
C TRP A 67 15.42 0.12 1.06
N PHE A 68 16.39 -0.64 0.57
CA PHE A 68 16.82 -1.88 1.22
C PHE A 68 17.40 -1.61 2.60
N ILE A 69 18.20 -0.55 2.77
CA ILE A 69 18.76 -0.15 4.07
C ILE A 69 17.66 0.30 5.03
N LEU A 70 16.73 1.16 4.57
CA LEU A 70 15.69 1.74 5.43
C LEU A 70 14.57 0.77 5.80
N TYR A 71 14.20 -0.13 4.88
CA TYR A 71 13.01 -0.98 5.01
C TYR A 71 13.33 -2.47 5.00
N GLY A 72 14.18 -2.91 4.07
CA GLY A 72 14.51 -4.33 3.87
C GLY A 72 15.30 -4.94 5.03
N ILE A 73 16.42 -4.33 5.42
CA ILE A 73 17.31 -4.82 6.49
C ILE A 73 16.57 -4.92 7.83
N PRO A 74 15.86 -3.87 8.32
CA PRO A 74 15.13 -3.97 9.58
C PRO A 74 14.07 -5.07 9.58
N TRP A 75 13.36 -5.25 8.46
CA TRP A 75 12.42 -6.35 8.31
C TRP A 75 13.11 -7.71 8.37
N ALA A 76 14.21 -7.91 7.64
CA ALA A 76 14.95 -9.18 7.63
C ALA A 76 15.48 -9.54 9.03
N ILE A 77 16.06 -8.57 9.74
CA ILE A 77 16.53 -8.75 11.12
C ILE A 77 15.37 -9.22 12.03
N ARG A 78 14.20 -8.59 11.94
CA ARG A 78 13.02 -9.02 12.73
C ARG A 78 12.61 -10.46 12.41
N ARG A 79 12.62 -10.85 11.13
CA ARG A 79 12.28 -12.21 10.70
C ARG A 79 13.27 -13.24 11.20
N ILE A 80 14.57 -12.98 11.09
CA ILE A 80 15.64 -13.87 11.60
C ILE A 80 15.52 -14.05 13.12
N ARG A 81 15.22 -12.96 13.85
CA ARG A 81 15.01 -12.99 15.31
C ARG A 81 13.66 -13.58 15.72
N LYS A 82 12.83 -14.03 14.78
CA LYS A 82 11.46 -14.52 15.02
C LYS A 82 10.60 -13.52 15.82
N LYS A 83 10.80 -12.22 15.61
CA LYS A 83 10.04 -11.14 16.26
C LYS A 83 8.88 -10.70 15.38
N SER A 84 7.71 -10.57 15.99
CA SER A 84 6.49 -10.07 15.33
C SER A 84 6.06 -8.73 15.90
N SER A 85 5.32 -7.94 15.11
CA SER A 85 4.64 -6.75 15.62
C SER A 85 3.55 -7.09 16.64
N GLY A 86 3.09 -8.34 16.67
CA GLY A 86 2.12 -8.85 17.65
C GLY A 86 2.74 -9.34 18.96
N ASP A 87 4.07 -9.38 19.10
CA ASP A 87 4.72 -9.90 20.31
C ASP A 87 4.30 -9.09 21.55
N GLY A 88 3.83 -9.78 22.59
CA GLY A 88 3.38 -9.17 23.83
C GLY A 88 2.04 -8.40 23.73
N ARG A 89 1.37 -8.40 22.57
CA ARG A 89 0.04 -7.80 22.41
C ARG A 89 -1.04 -8.84 22.68
N SER A 90 -2.03 -8.49 23.50
CA SER A 90 -3.27 -9.25 23.61
C SER A 90 -4.19 -8.92 22.41
N PRO A 91 -4.96 -9.91 21.90
CA PRO A 91 -5.93 -9.66 20.84
C PRO A 91 -7.07 -8.77 21.35
N LYS A 92 -7.58 -7.87 20.49
CA LYS A 92 -8.77 -7.07 20.80
C LYS A 92 -9.98 -7.95 21.13
N TYR A 93 -10.10 -9.08 20.44
CA TYR A 93 -11.08 -10.13 20.70
C TYR A 93 -10.36 -11.49 20.77
N PRO A 94 -10.21 -12.11 21.96
CA PRO A 94 -9.50 -13.38 22.12
C PRO A 94 -10.29 -14.59 21.61
N ALA A 95 -11.60 -14.42 21.42
CA ALA A 95 -12.49 -15.40 20.82
C ALA A 95 -13.39 -14.70 19.79
N PRO A 96 -13.95 -15.44 18.81
CA PRO A 96 -14.96 -14.91 17.92
C PRO A 96 -16.12 -14.28 18.70
N ILE A 97 -16.57 -13.10 18.28
CA ILE A 97 -17.73 -12.41 18.85
C ILE A 97 -18.85 -12.35 17.83
N ASN A 98 -20.10 -12.34 18.31
CA ASN A 98 -21.24 -12.00 17.48
C ASN A 98 -21.22 -10.49 17.23
N TRP A 99 -21.01 -10.10 15.98
CA TRP A 99 -21.09 -8.71 15.56
C TRP A 99 -22.53 -8.21 15.71
N LYS A 100 -22.73 -7.13 16.49
CA LYS A 100 -24.00 -6.42 16.55
C LYS A 100 -23.83 -5.11 15.76
N PRO A 101 -24.54 -4.94 14.63
CA PRO A 101 -24.47 -3.73 13.82
C PRO A 101 -25.06 -2.52 14.55
#